data_AF-A0A4R6JQG9-F1
#
_entry.id   AF-A0A4R6JQG9-F1
#
_cell.length_a   1.000
_cell.length_b   1.000
_cell.length_c   1.000
_cell.angle_alpha   90.00
_cell.angle_beta   90.00
_cell.angle_gamma   90.00
#
_symmetry.space_group_name_H-M   'P 1'
#
loop_
_entity.id
_entity.type
_entity.pdbx_description
1 polymer ?
#
loop_
_entity_poly.entity_id
_entity_poly.type
_entity_poly.pdbx_seq_one_letter_code
_entity_poly.pdbx_strand_id
1 'polypeptide(L)'
;MVLKLFRRKPKPEAETIAEFWQWWASARDDVARTAGAGRVTHAVQDVACRARVVDADLDCHIVPGTTSAYVLIVTPNWPDTCRGVAERWLAAAPEPDETWSYRCVRVVAELAAFESSREFRGHTFDLTAVRFGLTAKEEGRLSDVVVHHPAFSSLPDKVQEDVAYNLIELALGEDDVDIWIDDITWSGVEPADPRTPVELSEAVRARAESFDHWEHRRTEWGGAAALVTAAPPLRSVRWPRFDLYVAVRLPYQQYDSENLPLGESSAALTQFTDGLCAAVEGDGVMVAHTTFKGERTLHFYVDAESGARAELESRLPQWNEGVASSHVQLDQGFAEVADLELR
;
A
#
# COMPACT_ATOMS: atom_id res chain seq x y z
N MET A 1 -20.85 -28.04 36.66
CA MET A 1 -20.64 -28.45 35.26
C MET A 1 -20.72 -27.18 34.41
N VAL A 2 -19.56 -26.57 34.10
CA VAL A 2 -19.50 -25.30 33.35
C VAL A 2 -19.49 -25.66 31.86
N LEU A 3 -20.53 -25.23 31.13
CA LEU A 3 -20.56 -25.33 29.67
C LEU A 3 -19.39 -24.52 29.11
N LYS A 4 -18.41 -25.21 28.49
CA LYS A 4 -17.44 -24.56 27.61
C LYS A 4 -18.23 -24.01 26.42
N LEU A 5 -18.42 -22.69 26.36
CA LEU A 5 -18.85 -22.02 25.14
C LEU A 5 -17.79 -22.30 24.07
N PHE A 6 -18.14 -23.12 23.09
CA PHE A 6 -17.33 -23.29 21.89
C PHE A 6 -17.32 -21.96 21.15
N ARG A 7 -16.19 -21.25 21.22
CA ARG A 7 -15.95 -20.08 20.38
C ARG A 7 -15.95 -20.57 18.93
N ARG A 8 -16.97 -20.19 18.16
CA ARG A 8 -17.09 -20.52 16.73
C ARG A 8 -15.82 -19.99 16.06
N LYS A 9 -15.15 -20.84 15.26
CA LYS A 9 -14.00 -20.39 14.47
C LYS A 9 -14.46 -19.21 13.58
N PRO A 10 -13.65 -18.15 13.46
CA PRO A 10 -13.94 -17.10 12.49
C PRO A 10 -14.07 -17.74 11.11
N LYS A 11 -15.00 -17.21 10.31
CA LYS A 11 -15.15 -17.66 8.92
C LYS A 11 -13.90 -17.25 8.12
N PRO A 12 -13.54 -18.00 7.07
CA PRO A 12 -12.50 -17.57 6.13
C PRO A 12 -12.86 -16.20 5.54
N GLU A 13 -11.85 -15.37 5.33
CA GLU A 13 -12.02 -14.00 4.83
C GLU A 13 -12.74 -13.99 3.47
N ALA A 14 -12.29 -14.85 2.55
CA ALA A 14 -12.91 -15.03 1.23
C ALA A 14 -14.41 -15.36 1.28
N GLU A 15 -14.86 -16.15 2.29
CA GLU A 15 -16.28 -16.44 2.48
C GLU A 15 -17.05 -15.18 2.90
N THR A 16 -16.52 -14.41 3.83
CA THR A 16 -17.17 -13.17 4.30
C THR A 16 -17.22 -12.08 3.24
N ILE A 17 -16.17 -11.94 2.41
CA ILE A 17 -16.14 -11.03 1.26
C ILE A 17 -17.19 -11.45 0.22
N ALA A 18 -17.26 -12.74 -0.11
CA ALA A 18 -18.28 -13.25 -1.03
C ALA A 18 -19.71 -13.02 -0.51
N GLU A 19 -19.95 -13.23 0.79
CA GLU A 19 -21.24 -12.95 1.43
C GLU A 19 -21.60 -11.46 1.39
N PHE A 20 -20.62 -10.56 1.56
CA PHE A 20 -20.82 -9.12 1.40
C PHE A 20 -21.34 -8.80 -0.01
N TRP A 21 -20.63 -9.26 -1.04
CA TRP A 21 -20.97 -8.93 -2.43
C TRP A 21 -22.25 -9.59 -2.91
N GLN A 22 -22.55 -10.81 -2.45
CA GLN A 22 -23.83 -11.47 -2.71
C GLN A 22 -24.99 -10.68 -2.13
N TRP A 23 -24.86 -10.17 -0.89
CA TRP A 23 -25.87 -9.30 -0.30
C TRP A 23 -25.98 -7.98 -1.06
N TRP A 24 -24.84 -7.35 -1.38
CA TRP A 24 -24.78 -6.07 -2.07
C TRP A 24 -25.56 -6.07 -3.38
N ALA A 25 -25.47 -7.14 -4.17
CA ALA A 25 -26.22 -7.31 -5.41
C ALA A 25 -27.75 -7.14 -5.24
N SER A 26 -28.30 -7.44 -4.06
CA SER A 26 -29.72 -7.25 -3.75
C SER A 26 -30.04 -5.94 -3.04
N ALA A 27 -29.06 -5.25 -2.47
CA ALA A 27 -29.25 -4.09 -1.60
C ALA A 27 -28.89 -2.75 -2.25
N ARG A 28 -27.99 -2.75 -3.24
CA ARG A 28 -27.37 -1.53 -3.81
C ARG A 28 -28.38 -0.49 -4.33
N ASP A 29 -29.52 -0.92 -4.86
CA ASP A 29 -30.55 -0.02 -5.39
C ASP A 29 -31.34 0.68 -4.27
N ASP A 30 -31.61 -0.03 -3.16
CA ASP A 30 -32.24 0.53 -1.97
C ASP A 30 -31.29 1.49 -1.25
N VAL A 31 -30.01 1.16 -1.20
CA VAL A 31 -28.94 2.02 -0.67
C VAL A 31 -28.86 3.31 -1.49
N ALA A 32 -28.82 3.22 -2.83
CA ALA A 32 -28.79 4.39 -3.71
C ALA A 32 -30.04 5.26 -3.55
N ARG A 33 -31.24 4.65 -3.46
CA ARG A 33 -32.50 5.39 -3.22
C ARG A 33 -32.48 6.12 -1.88
N THR A 34 -31.89 5.50 -0.85
CA THR A 34 -31.77 6.11 0.49
C THR A 34 -30.78 7.27 0.49
N ALA A 35 -29.64 7.11 -0.17
CA ALA A 35 -28.65 8.17 -0.36
C ALA A 35 -29.24 9.35 -1.14
N GLY A 36 -29.92 9.10 -2.27
CA GLY A 36 -30.58 10.11 -3.10
C GLY A 36 -31.71 10.87 -2.40
N ALA A 37 -32.31 10.28 -1.38
CA ALA A 37 -33.28 10.95 -0.50
C ALA A 37 -32.62 11.82 0.60
N GLY A 38 -31.31 12.09 0.51
CA GLY A 38 -30.57 12.88 1.50
C GLY A 38 -30.29 12.14 2.81
N ARG A 39 -30.43 10.80 2.85
CA ARG A 39 -30.24 9.97 4.05
C ARG A 39 -28.97 9.11 3.97
N VAL A 40 -27.87 9.71 3.49
CA VAL A 40 -26.58 9.03 3.27
C VAL A 40 -26.06 8.33 4.54
N THR A 41 -26.21 8.95 5.72
CA THR A 41 -25.79 8.33 6.99
C THR A 41 -26.48 7.00 7.27
N HIS A 42 -27.79 6.88 6.98
CA HIS A 42 -28.50 5.62 7.12
C HIS A 42 -28.07 4.60 6.07
N ALA A 43 -27.86 5.05 4.83
CA ALA A 43 -27.37 4.20 3.74
C ALA A 43 -26.00 3.58 4.08
N VAL A 44 -25.08 4.37 4.64
CA VAL A 44 -23.76 3.92 5.10
C VAL A 44 -23.86 2.92 6.25
N GLN A 45 -24.75 3.12 7.22
CA GLN A 45 -24.82 2.28 8.42
C GLN A 45 -25.04 0.80 8.10
N ASP A 46 -25.94 0.49 7.17
CA ASP A 46 -26.22 -0.89 6.77
C ASP A 46 -25.00 -1.54 6.10
N VAL A 47 -24.29 -0.78 5.26
CA VAL A 47 -23.08 -1.26 4.58
C VAL A 47 -21.92 -1.43 5.56
N ALA A 48 -21.71 -0.47 6.46
CA ALA A 48 -20.70 -0.51 7.50
C ALA A 48 -20.87 -1.74 8.42
N CYS A 49 -22.11 -2.12 8.74
CA CYS A 49 -22.36 -3.32 9.54
C CYS A 49 -21.92 -4.60 8.81
N ARG A 50 -21.98 -4.63 7.47
CA ARG A 50 -21.53 -5.77 6.66
C ARG A 50 -20.02 -5.75 6.43
N ALA A 51 -19.42 -4.58 6.21
CA ALA A 51 -17.97 -4.43 6.14
C ALA A 51 -17.31 -4.93 7.43
N ARG A 52 -17.88 -4.61 8.61
CA ARG A 52 -17.39 -5.09 9.91
C ARG A 52 -17.53 -6.59 10.16
N VAL A 53 -18.31 -7.30 9.34
CA VAL A 53 -18.36 -8.76 9.35
C VAL A 53 -17.20 -9.37 8.56
N VAL A 54 -16.73 -8.67 7.52
CA VAL A 54 -15.51 -9.04 6.78
C VAL A 54 -14.30 -8.86 7.68
N ASP A 55 -14.11 -7.65 8.21
CA ASP A 55 -13.09 -7.36 9.20
C ASP A 55 -13.57 -6.22 10.11
N ALA A 56 -13.39 -6.38 11.43
CA ALA A 56 -13.92 -5.47 12.43
C ALA A 56 -13.34 -4.05 12.32
N ASP A 57 -12.15 -3.91 11.75
CA ASP A 57 -11.44 -2.64 11.62
C ASP A 57 -11.75 -1.93 10.29
N LEU A 58 -12.58 -2.49 9.39
CA LEU A 58 -13.03 -1.77 8.20
C LEU A 58 -14.07 -0.69 8.52
N ASP A 59 -13.94 0.46 7.86
CA ASP A 59 -14.96 1.51 7.77
C ASP A 59 -15.57 1.62 6.38
N CYS A 60 -16.68 2.33 6.30
CA CYS A 60 -17.40 2.52 5.06
C CYS A 60 -17.86 3.97 4.86
N HIS A 61 -17.67 4.47 3.65
CA HIS A 61 -18.17 5.76 3.21
C HIS A 61 -18.93 5.64 1.89
N ILE A 62 -19.94 6.50 1.72
CA ILE A 62 -20.63 6.71 0.44
C ILE A 62 -20.46 8.17 0.08
N VAL A 63 -19.79 8.45 -1.03
CA VAL A 63 -19.55 9.80 -1.54
C VAL A 63 -20.10 9.95 -2.96
N PRO A 64 -20.39 11.16 -3.44
CA PRO A 64 -20.70 11.38 -4.86
C PRO A 64 -19.54 10.94 -5.76
N GLY A 65 -19.86 10.34 -6.91
CA GLY A 65 -18.88 9.99 -7.93
C GLY A 65 -18.82 10.98 -9.09
N THR A 66 -17.79 10.85 -9.92
CA THR A 66 -17.63 11.65 -11.16
C THR A 66 -18.15 10.90 -12.39
N THR A 67 -17.95 9.58 -12.45
CA THR A 67 -18.40 8.69 -13.54
C THR A 67 -19.62 7.85 -13.16
N SER A 68 -19.87 7.71 -11.86
CA SER A 68 -21.01 7.00 -11.28
C SER A 68 -21.73 7.95 -10.32
N ALA A 69 -23.00 7.73 -10.04
CA ALA A 69 -23.74 8.55 -9.08
C ALA A 69 -23.09 8.54 -7.69
N TYR A 70 -22.59 7.37 -7.27
CA TYR A 70 -21.97 7.16 -5.96
C TYR A 70 -20.68 6.35 -6.07
N VAL A 71 -19.78 6.59 -5.13
CA VAL A 71 -18.61 5.75 -4.83
C VAL A 71 -18.84 5.10 -3.47
N LEU A 72 -18.81 3.79 -3.41
CA LEU A 72 -18.73 3.04 -2.16
C LEU A 72 -17.26 2.82 -1.82
N ILE A 73 -16.84 3.36 -0.68
CA ILE A 73 -15.48 3.22 -0.16
C ILE A 73 -15.53 2.27 1.03
N VAL A 74 -14.73 1.21 1.02
CA VAL A 74 -14.49 0.34 2.18
C VAL A 74 -12.99 0.28 2.42
N THR A 75 -12.57 0.76 3.57
CA THR A 75 -11.17 1.11 3.85
C THR A 75 -10.83 0.78 5.31
N PRO A 76 -9.57 0.50 5.66
CA PRO A 76 -9.18 0.34 7.06
C PRO A 76 -9.50 1.59 7.89
N ASN A 77 -9.96 1.38 9.13
CA ASN A 77 -9.82 2.38 10.17
C ASN A 77 -8.37 2.45 10.61
N TRP A 78 -7.92 3.63 11.00
CA TRP A 78 -6.61 3.78 11.62
C TRP A 78 -6.52 3.01 12.94
N PRO A 79 -5.45 2.23 13.19
CA PRO A 79 -4.31 1.96 12.31
C PRO A 79 -4.63 0.96 11.19
N ASP A 80 -4.05 1.18 10.00
CA ASP A 80 -4.32 0.49 8.72
C ASP A 80 -3.92 -1.01 8.65
N THR A 81 -4.15 -1.78 9.70
CA THR A 81 -3.73 -3.20 9.80
C THR A 81 -4.54 -4.15 8.91
N CYS A 82 -5.65 -3.71 8.30
CA CYS A 82 -6.46 -4.55 7.41
C CYS A 82 -6.47 -4.08 5.94
N ARG A 83 -5.45 -3.34 5.50
CA ARG A 83 -5.38 -2.82 4.12
C ARG A 83 -5.46 -3.94 3.07
N GLY A 84 -4.80 -5.07 3.28
CA GLY A 84 -4.91 -6.23 2.40
C GLY A 84 -6.32 -6.81 2.30
N VAL A 85 -7.11 -6.75 3.38
CA VAL A 85 -8.51 -7.16 3.38
C VAL A 85 -9.35 -6.20 2.52
N ALA A 86 -9.11 -4.89 2.64
CA ALA A 86 -9.81 -3.88 1.85
C ALA A 86 -9.53 -4.02 0.34
N GLU A 87 -8.28 -4.34 -0.01
CA GLU A 87 -7.89 -4.68 -1.39
C GLU A 87 -8.59 -5.94 -1.91
N ARG A 88 -8.61 -7.02 -1.13
CA ARG A 88 -9.33 -8.25 -1.51
C ARG A 88 -10.83 -8.02 -1.63
N TRP A 89 -11.40 -7.18 -0.77
CA TRP A 89 -12.78 -6.72 -0.90
C TRP A 89 -13.00 -6.00 -2.23
N LEU A 90 -12.14 -5.05 -2.60
CA LEU A 90 -12.23 -4.30 -3.85
C LEU A 90 -12.04 -5.19 -5.08
N ALA A 91 -11.08 -6.12 -5.03
CA ALA A 91 -10.81 -7.06 -6.12
C ALA A 91 -12.00 -8.01 -6.39
N ALA A 92 -12.84 -8.27 -5.38
CA ALA A 92 -14.07 -9.05 -5.50
C ALA A 92 -15.30 -8.21 -5.90
N ALA A 93 -15.15 -6.89 -6.07
CA ALA A 93 -16.25 -6.00 -6.43
C ALA A 93 -16.81 -6.33 -7.83
N PRO A 94 -18.12 -6.14 -8.06
CA PRO A 94 -18.66 -6.19 -9.41
C PRO A 94 -18.14 -5.01 -10.25
N GLU A 95 -18.22 -5.16 -11.58
CA GLU A 95 -17.92 -4.06 -12.51
C GLU A 95 -18.69 -2.78 -12.14
N PRO A 96 -18.03 -1.61 -12.13
CA PRO A 96 -18.70 -0.33 -11.94
C PRO A 96 -19.77 -0.07 -13.01
N ASP A 97 -20.79 0.69 -12.64
CA ASP A 97 -21.85 1.14 -13.55
C ASP A 97 -22.21 2.61 -13.30
N GLU A 98 -23.25 3.10 -13.99
CA GLU A 98 -23.73 4.48 -13.88
C GLU A 98 -24.13 4.87 -12.43
N THR A 99 -24.47 3.89 -11.58
CA THR A 99 -24.90 4.14 -10.20
C THR A 99 -23.74 4.01 -9.23
N TRP A 100 -22.94 2.95 -9.34
CA TRP A 100 -21.93 2.60 -8.34
C TRP A 100 -20.55 2.40 -8.95
N SER A 101 -19.55 2.95 -8.26
CA SER A 101 -18.14 2.58 -8.36
C SER A 101 -17.59 2.27 -6.96
N TYR A 102 -16.42 1.63 -6.89
CA TYR A 102 -15.88 1.08 -5.64
C TYR A 102 -14.41 1.49 -5.45
N ARG A 103 -14.00 1.73 -4.21
CA ARG A 103 -12.60 2.05 -3.84
C ARG A 103 -12.26 1.51 -2.45
N CYS A 104 -10.97 1.32 -2.19
CA CYS A 104 -10.41 0.95 -0.88
C CYS A 104 -9.69 2.11 -0.16
N VAL A 105 -9.57 3.27 -0.81
CA VAL A 105 -8.91 4.48 -0.31
C VAL A 105 -9.90 5.63 -0.17
N ARG A 106 -9.72 6.49 0.85
CA ARG A 106 -10.65 7.61 1.13
C ARG A 106 -10.44 8.77 0.17
N VAL A 107 -9.18 9.14 -0.04
CA VAL A 107 -8.82 10.30 -0.84
C VAL A 107 -8.02 9.85 -2.05
N VAL A 108 -8.53 10.21 -3.21
CA VAL A 108 -7.78 10.17 -4.47
C VAL A 108 -7.39 11.60 -4.83
N ALA A 109 -6.30 11.78 -5.58
CA ALA A 109 -5.90 13.09 -6.05
C ALA A 109 -7.06 13.78 -6.81
N GLU A 110 -7.38 15.00 -6.39
CA GLU A 110 -8.47 15.82 -6.92
C GLU A 110 -7.92 17.22 -7.26
N LEU A 111 -7.02 17.29 -8.24
CA LEU A 111 -6.33 18.55 -8.60
C LEU A 111 -7.30 19.69 -8.95
N ALA A 112 -8.46 19.39 -9.53
CA ALA A 112 -9.50 20.37 -9.82
C ALA A 112 -10.09 21.04 -8.57
N ALA A 113 -9.98 20.41 -7.39
CA ALA A 113 -10.43 21.02 -6.13
C ALA A 113 -9.68 22.34 -5.84
N PHE A 114 -8.44 22.47 -6.33
CA PHE A 114 -7.60 23.65 -6.12
C PHE A 114 -7.99 24.86 -6.99
N GLU A 115 -8.99 24.72 -7.86
CA GLU A 115 -9.53 25.82 -8.67
C GLU A 115 -10.65 26.60 -7.96
N SER A 116 -10.99 26.21 -6.72
CA SER A 116 -12.12 26.76 -5.98
C SER A 116 -11.85 26.88 -4.48
N SER A 117 -12.80 27.47 -3.75
CA SER A 117 -12.73 27.50 -2.29
C SER A 117 -13.37 26.24 -1.68
N ARG A 118 -12.82 25.75 -0.58
CA ARG A 118 -13.34 24.59 0.16
C ARG A 118 -13.41 24.89 1.65
N GLU A 119 -14.41 24.30 2.30
CA GLU A 119 -14.54 24.40 3.76
C GLU A 119 -13.75 23.29 4.45
N PHE A 120 -12.92 23.68 5.42
CA PHE A 120 -12.26 22.78 6.35
C PHE A 120 -12.50 23.26 7.78
N ARG A 121 -13.04 22.38 8.63
CA ARG A 121 -13.28 22.67 10.07
C ARG A 121 -14.06 23.98 10.32
N GLY A 122 -15.01 24.34 9.46
CA GLY A 122 -15.79 25.59 9.60
C GLY A 122 -15.10 26.84 9.06
N HIS A 123 -13.94 26.71 8.41
CA HIS A 123 -13.22 27.78 7.75
C HIS A 123 -13.22 27.57 6.23
N THR A 124 -13.53 28.62 5.47
CA THR A 124 -13.43 28.60 4.01
C THR A 124 -12.02 29.01 3.59
N PHE A 125 -11.36 28.15 2.82
CA PHE A 125 -10.03 28.38 2.25
C PHE A 125 -10.14 28.56 0.75
N ASP A 126 -9.43 29.55 0.20
CA ASP A 126 -9.25 29.69 -1.25
C ASP A 126 -8.09 28.79 -1.69
N LEU A 127 -8.40 27.65 -2.31
CA LEU A 127 -7.39 26.66 -2.62
C LEU A 127 -6.47 27.09 -3.76
N THR A 128 -6.81 28.14 -4.51
CA THR A 128 -5.94 28.70 -5.55
C THR A 128 -4.68 29.34 -4.95
N ALA A 129 -4.71 29.70 -3.66
CA ALA A 129 -3.59 30.27 -2.92
C ALA A 129 -2.66 29.22 -2.28
N VAL A 130 -2.97 27.92 -2.39
CA VAL A 130 -2.14 26.85 -1.82
C VAL A 130 -0.82 26.72 -2.60
N ARG A 131 0.29 26.64 -1.88
CA ARG A 131 1.61 26.34 -2.43
C ARG A 131 2.29 25.26 -1.61
N PHE A 132 3.21 24.53 -2.23
CA PHE A 132 3.97 23.47 -1.59
C PHE A 132 5.47 23.73 -1.74
N GLY A 133 6.21 23.59 -0.66
CA GLY A 133 7.66 23.40 -0.69
C GLY A 133 7.92 21.90 -0.72
N LEU A 134 8.89 21.46 -1.54
CA LEU A 134 9.26 20.05 -1.65
C LEU A 134 10.78 19.92 -1.47
N THR A 135 11.20 19.10 -0.51
CA THR A 135 12.61 18.77 -0.29
C THR A 135 12.81 17.27 -0.44
N ALA A 136 13.44 16.86 -1.52
CA ALA A 136 13.78 15.45 -1.74
C ALA A 136 14.89 15.00 -0.77
N LYS A 137 14.69 13.84 -0.15
CA LYS A 137 15.71 13.13 0.64
C LYS A 137 16.29 12.00 -0.20
N GLU A 138 17.57 12.07 -0.51
CA GLU A 138 18.26 10.97 -1.22
C GLU A 138 18.26 9.69 -0.36
N GLU A 139 18.53 9.84 0.93
CA GLU A 139 18.42 8.76 1.90
C GLU A 139 16.93 8.45 2.19
N GLY A 140 16.54 7.19 2.08
CA GLY A 140 15.15 6.75 2.24
C GLY A 140 14.24 7.01 1.03
N ARG A 141 14.68 7.81 0.04
CA ARG A 141 13.96 8.08 -1.22
C ARG A 141 12.60 8.77 -1.06
N LEU A 142 12.37 9.39 0.08
CA LEU A 142 11.16 10.14 0.41
C LEU A 142 11.35 11.63 0.15
N SER A 143 10.30 12.42 0.37
CA SER A 143 10.35 13.88 0.31
C SER A 143 9.66 14.50 1.52
N ASP A 144 10.21 15.60 2.02
CA ASP A 144 9.51 16.46 2.98
C ASP A 144 8.68 17.49 2.23
N VAL A 145 7.49 17.75 2.73
CA VAL A 145 6.58 18.75 2.17
C VAL A 145 6.27 19.83 3.19
N VAL A 146 6.37 21.08 2.74
CA VAL A 146 5.85 22.24 3.45
C VAL A 146 4.58 22.69 2.76
N VAL A 147 3.43 22.56 3.42
CA VAL A 147 2.15 23.07 2.92
C VAL A 147 2.01 24.54 3.31
N HIS A 148 1.80 25.40 2.33
CA HIS A 148 1.57 26.82 2.55
C HIS A 148 0.18 27.25 2.13
N HIS A 149 -0.46 28.03 2.98
CA HIS A 149 -1.60 28.86 2.64
C HIS A 149 -1.53 30.16 3.46
N PRO A 150 -1.81 31.34 2.88
CA PRO A 150 -1.67 32.63 3.59
C PRO A 150 -2.45 32.71 4.91
N ALA A 151 -3.62 32.05 4.99
CA ALA A 151 -4.44 32.02 6.20
C ALA A 151 -3.80 31.26 7.38
N PHE A 152 -2.81 30.39 7.16
CA PHE A 152 -2.18 29.61 8.23
C PHE A 152 -1.59 30.50 9.33
N SER A 153 -1.05 31.68 8.98
CA SER A 153 -0.53 32.68 9.93
C SER A 153 -1.55 33.15 10.98
N SER A 154 -2.85 32.91 10.75
CA SER A 154 -3.95 33.38 11.60
C SER A 154 -4.72 32.24 12.29
N LEU A 155 -4.33 30.99 12.07
CA LEU A 155 -5.06 29.81 12.55
C LEU A 155 -4.36 29.14 13.73
N PRO A 156 -5.09 28.43 14.60
CA PRO A 156 -4.46 27.56 15.60
C PRO A 156 -3.68 26.43 14.93
N ASP A 157 -2.54 26.04 15.52
CA ASP A 157 -1.64 25.01 14.96
C ASP A 157 -2.37 23.71 14.59
N LYS A 158 -3.32 23.26 15.44
CA LYS A 158 -4.08 22.03 15.16
C LYS A 158 -4.97 22.13 13.92
N VAL A 159 -5.50 23.31 13.63
CA VAL A 159 -6.28 23.55 12.41
C VAL A 159 -5.36 23.58 11.19
N GLN A 160 -4.16 24.16 11.33
CA GLN A 160 -3.16 24.17 10.26
C GLN A 160 -2.70 22.75 9.91
N GLU A 161 -2.40 21.93 10.93
CA GLU A 161 -2.06 20.51 10.78
C GLU A 161 -3.14 19.76 10.01
N ASP A 162 -4.39 19.75 10.51
CA ASP A 162 -5.50 19.04 9.88
C ASP A 162 -5.69 19.50 8.42
N VAL A 163 -5.64 20.81 8.15
CA VAL A 163 -5.79 21.34 6.79
C VAL A 163 -4.61 20.94 5.90
N ALA A 164 -3.37 20.97 6.41
CA ALA A 164 -2.19 20.59 5.65
C ALA A 164 -2.25 19.13 5.19
N TYR A 165 -2.61 18.19 6.08
CA TYR A 165 -2.81 16.78 5.73
C TYR A 165 -3.92 16.59 4.69
N ASN A 166 -5.05 17.29 4.83
CA ASN A 166 -6.12 17.21 3.83
C ASN A 166 -5.70 17.77 2.46
N LEU A 167 -4.92 18.86 2.43
CA LEU A 167 -4.47 19.47 1.18
C LEU A 167 -3.44 18.62 0.45
N ILE A 168 -2.49 17.99 1.16
CA ILE A 168 -1.52 17.11 0.51
C ILE A 168 -2.19 15.83 -0.02
N GLU A 169 -3.12 15.23 0.72
CA GLU A 169 -3.91 14.10 0.21
C GLU A 169 -4.79 14.51 -0.99
N LEU A 170 -5.37 15.71 -1.00
CA LEU A 170 -6.09 16.19 -2.20
C LEU A 170 -5.18 16.38 -3.40
N ALA A 171 -3.91 16.75 -3.19
CA ALA A 171 -2.95 16.96 -4.27
C ALA A 171 -2.38 15.63 -4.82
N LEU A 172 -2.11 14.67 -3.94
CA LEU A 172 -1.39 13.44 -4.28
C LEU A 172 -2.25 12.17 -4.24
N GLY A 173 -3.29 12.13 -3.42
CA GLY A 173 -3.98 10.91 -3.00
C GLY A 173 -3.32 10.28 -1.78
N GLU A 174 -4.08 9.46 -1.06
CA GLU A 174 -3.63 8.83 0.20
C GLU A 174 -2.39 7.94 0.00
N ASP A 175 -2.39 7.09 -1.02
CA ASP A 175 -1.30 6.14 -1.24
C ASP A 175 0.03 6.81 -1.64
N ASP A 176 -0.02 7.83 -2.50
CA ASP A 176 1.20 8.55 -2.91
C ASP A 176 1.79 9.35 -1.74
N VAL A 177 0.95 9.83 -0.80
CA VAL A 177 1.43 10.42 0.45
C VAL A 177 2.19 9.38 1.26
N ASP A 178 1.60 8.21 1.51
CA ASP A 178 2.21 7.15 2.32
C ASP A 178 3.47 6.53 1.71
N ILE A 179 3.56 6.50 0.37
CA ILE A 179 4.71 5.92 -0.33
C ILE A 179 5.88 6.92 -0.41
N TRP A 180 5.61 8.20 -0.69
CA TRP A 180 6.65 9.14 -1.13
C TRP A 180 6.94 10.28 -0.16
N ILE A 181 6.09 10.53 0.82
CA ILE A 181 6.21 11.67 1.74
C ILE A 181 6.68 11.19 3.12
N ASP A 182 7.69 11.85 3.68
CA ASP A 182 8.25 11.53 4.99
C ASP A 182 7.66 12.43 6.07
N ASP A 183 7.87 13.74 5.95
CA ASP A 183 7.35 14.74 6.88
C ASP A 183 6.45 15.77 6.18
N ILE A 184 5.38 16.15 6.87
CA ILE A 184 4.44 17.17 6.41
C ILE A 184 4.44 18.28 7.46
N THR A 185 4.97 19.42 7.06
CA THR A 185 4.96 20.65 7.85
C THR A 185 4.09 21.70 7.18
N TRP A 186 3.74 22.75 7.92
CA TRP A 186 2.90 23.83 7.40
C TRP A 186 3.46 25.19 7.77
N SER A 187 3.22 26.17 6.90
CA SER A 187 3.73 27.52 7.06
C SER A 187 2.77 28.56 6.52
N GLY A 188 2.63 29.68 7.22
CA GLY A 188 1.97 30.89 6.70
C GLY A 188 2.90 31.80 5.89
N VAL A 189 4.18 31.45 5.78
CA VAL A 189 5.18 32.08 4.92
C VAL A 189 5.42 31.18 3.71
N GLU A 190 5.33 31.75 2.51
CA GLU A 190 5.50 31.01 1.27
C GLU A 190 6.92 30.41 1.16
N PRO A 191 7.06 29.14 0.76
CA PRO A 191 8.36 28.50 0.57
C PRO A 191 9.16 29.18 -0.56
N ALA A 192 10.49 29.03 -0.52
CA ALA A 192 11.39 29.71 -1.46
C ALA A 192 11.26 29.26 -2.93
N ASP A 193 10.89 27.99 -3.16
CA ASP A 193 10.59 27.41 -4.48
C ASP A 193 9.16 26.83 -4.45
N PRO A 194 8.13 27.70 -4.50
CA PRO A 194 6.75 27.27 -4.29
C PRO A 194 6.23 26.54 -5.52
N ARG A 195 5.67 25.35 -5.28
CA ARG A 195 5.00 24.53 -6.28
C ARG A 195 3.49 24.65 -6.15
N THR A 196 2.81 24.68 -7.27
CA THR A 196 1.37 24.43 -7.36
C THR A 196 1.05 22.97 -7.05
N PRO A 197 -0.22 22.62 -6.77
CA PRO A 197 -0.64 21.22 -6.59
C PRO A 197 -0.29 20.32 -7.80
N VAL A 198 -0.40 20.85 -9.02
CA VAL A 198 -0.05 20.13 -10.25
C VAL A 198 1.46 19.85 -10.30
N GLU A 199 2.28 20.87 -10.08
CA GLU A 199 3.75 20.72 -10.07
C GLU A 199 4.25 19.81 -8.95
N LEU A 200 3.56 19.76 -7.80
CA LEU A 200 3.83 18.80 -6.74
C LEU A 200 3.52 17.37 -7.22
N SER A 201 2.32 17.14 -7.77
CA SER A 201 1.90 15.81 -8.28
C SER A 201 2.84 15.31 -9.37
N GLU A 202 3.25 16.17 -10.31
CA GLU A 202 4.21 15.83 -11.36
C GLU A 202 5.59 15.48 -10.79
N ALA A 203 6.05 16.20 -9.77
CA ALA A 203 7.33 15.94 -9.15
C ALA A 203 7.37 14.62 -8.37
N VAL A 204 6.30 14.31 -7.64
CA VAL A 204 6.17 13.02 -6.94
C VAL A 204 6.08 11.88 -7.95
N ARG A 205 5.31 12.04 -9.04
CA ARG A 205 5.27 11.04 -10.13
C ARG A 205 6.63 10.83 -10.79
N ALA A 206 7.33 11.90 -11.16
CA ALA A 206 8.66 11.81 -11.75
C ALA A 206 9.67 11.13 -10.81
N ARG A 207 9.51 11.36 -9.50
CA ARG A 207 10.29 10.66 -8.47
C ARG A 207 9.93 9.18 -8.41
N ALA A 208 8.65 8.84 -8.43
CA ALA A 208 8.20 7.45 -8.45
C ALA A 208 8.78 6.67 -9.64
N GLU A 209 8.69 7.26 -10.84
CA GLU A 209 9.28 6.70 -12.06
C GLU A 209 10.81 6.55 -11.96
N SER A 210 11.49 7.48 -11.29
CA SER A 210 12.94 7.39 -11.11
C SER A 210 13.38 6.22 -10.24
N PHE A 211 12.48 5.66 -9.41
CA PHE A 211 12.74 4.49 -8.55
C PHE A 211 12.09 3.20 -9.05
N ASP A 212 11.51 3.20 -10.26
CA ASP A 212 10.95 1.98 -10.88
C ASP A 212 12.05 1.11 -11.51
N HIS A 213 13.06 0.77 -10.71
CA HIS A 213 14.16 -0.10 -11.11
C HIS A 213 14.74 -0.86 -9.91
N TRP A 214 15.44 -1.95 -10.20
CA TRP A 214 16.19 -2.68 -9.20
C TRP A 214 17.48 -1.96 -8.87
N GLU A 215 17.70 -1.67 -7.60
CA GLU A 215 18.95 -1.12 -7.10
C GLU A 215 19.85 -2.24 -6.58
N HIS A 216 21.15 -2.14 -6.86
CA HIS A 216 22.16 -3.11 -6.42
C HIS A 216 23.15 -2.44 -5.48
N ARG A 217 23.28 -3.00 -4.28
CA ARG A 217 24.18 -2.50 -3.24
C ARG A 217 25.10 -3.61 -2.77
N ARG A 218 26.37 -3.26 -2.65
CA ARG A 218 27.37 -4.10 -1.99
C ARG A 218 27.63 -3.56 -0.59
N THR A 219 27.59 -4.44 0.40
CA THR A 219 27.74 -4.10 1.82
C THR A 219 28.55 -5.18 2.54
N GLU A 220 28.74 -5.01 3.84
CA GLU A 220 29.41 -5.97 4.71
C GLU A 220 28.50 -6.36 5.87
N TRP A 221 28.28 -7.66 6.05
CA TRP A 221 27.54 -8.22 7.18
C TRP A 221 28.43 -9.15 7.98
N GLY A 222 28.63 -8.84 9.26
CA GLY A 222 29.46 -9.66 10.15
C GLY A 222 30.87 -9.93 9.61
N GLY A 223 31.50 -8.94 8.98
CA GLY A 223 32.87 -9.04 8.44
C GLY A 223 33.00 -9.74 7.09
N ALA A 224 31.90 -10.04 6.39
CA ALA A 224 31.92 -10.67 5.07
C ALA A 224 31.07 -9.89 4.06
N ALA A 225 31.47 -9.94 2.79
CA ALA A 225 30.76 -9.27 1.71
C ALA A 225 29.33 -9.79 1.57
N ALA A 226 28.39 -8.87 1.37
CA ALA A 226 27.00 -9.14 1.06
C ALA A 226 26.56 -8.30 -0.13
N LEU A 227 25.68 -8.85 -0.96
CA LEU A 227 24.97 -8.13 -2.00
C LEU A 227 23.50 -8.02 -1.62
N VAL A 228 22.94 -6.83 -1.74
CA VAL A 228 21.52 -6.55 -1.57
C VAL A 228 21.01 -5.97 -2.88
N THR A 229 19.96 -6.58 -3.42
CA THR A 229 19.23 -6.08 -4.57
C THR A 229 17.79 -5.86 -4.16
N ALA A 230 17.22 -4.68 -4.37
CA ALA A 230 15.86 -4.36 -3.95
C ALA A 230 15.15 -3.44 -4.97
N ALA A 231 13.83 -3.44 -4.94
CA ALA A 231 12.97 -2.54 -5.72
C ALA A 231 12.34 -1.49 -4.81
N PRO A 232 13.07 -0.41 -4.45
CA PRO A 232 12.59 0.57 -3.48
C PRO A 232 11.46 1.46 -4.03
N PRO A 233 10.67 2.14 -3.17
CA PRO A 233 10.63 1.93 -1.73
C PRO A 233 9.92 0.61 -1.37
N LEU A 234 10.39 -0.08 -0.33
CA LEU A 234 9.85 -1.32 0.24
C LEU A 234 8.75 -0.96 1.25
N ARG A 235 7.64 -0.46 0.73
CA ARG A 235 6.45 -0.07 1.50
C ARG A 235 5.30 -0.99 1.14
N SER A 236 4.57 -1.48 2.14
CA SER A 236 3.41 -2.33 1.92
C SER A 236 2.30 -1.63 1.13
N VAL A 237 2.19 -0.30 1.20
CA VAL A 237 1.21 0.49 0.43
C VAL A 237 1.42 0.39 -1.09
N ARG A 238 2.60 -0.02 -1.57
CA ARG A 238 2.79 -0.34 -3.00
C ARG A 238 2.18 -1.68 -3.42
N TRP A 239 2.03 -2.58 -2.47
CA TRP A 239 1.48 -3.92 -2.66
C TRP A 239 0.53 -4.29 -1.52
N PRO A 240 -0.55 -3.51 -1.33
CA PRO A 240 -1.34 -3.54 -0.11
C PRO A 240 -2.02 -4.89 0.15
N ARG A 241 -2.25 -5.68 -0.89
CA ARG A 241 -2.79 -7.04 -0.82
C ARG A 241 -1.80 -8.10 -0.34
N PHE A 242 -0.50 -7.87 -0.46
CA PHE A 242 0.51 -8.89 -0.18
C PHE A 242 0.98 -8.80 1.27
N ASP A 243 0.30 -9.53 2.15
CA ASP A 243 0.44 -9.49 3.61
C ASP A 243 1.26 -10.66 4.19
N LEU A 244 1.67 -11.63 3.37
CA LEU A 244 2.45 -12.79 3.79
C LEU A 244 3.88 -12.72 3.26
N TYR A 245 4.84 -12.56 4.16
CA TYR A 245 6.27 -12.64 3.85
C TYR A 245 6.71 -14.10 3.67
N VAL A 246 7.44 -14.35 2.58
CA VAL A 246 8.06 -15.65 2.26
C VAL A 246 9.53 -15.45 1.90
N ALA A 247 10.43 -15.84 2.79
CA ALA A 247 11.87 -15.87 2.53
C ALA A 247 12.25 -17.20 1.89
N VAL A 248 12.68 -17.22 0.63
CA VAL A 248 13.20 -18.42 -0.04
C VAL A 248 14.72 -18.41 -0.03
N ARG A 249 15.34 -19.42 0.58
CA ARG A 249 16.79 -19.54 0.73
C ARG A 249 17.37 -20.58 -0.22
N LEU A 250 18.34 -20.16 -1.01
CA LEU A 250 18.96 -20.93 -2.09
C LEU A 250 20.48 -21.00 -1.87
N PRO A 251 21.01 -22.11 -1.36
CA PRO A 251 22.46 -22.32 -1.31
C PRO A 251 23.02 -22.56 -2.72
N TYR A 252 24.26 -22.16 -2.98
CA TYR A 252 24.94 -22.40 -4.26
C TYR A 252 26.33 -23.01 -4.07
N GLN A 253 26.85 -23.67 -5.11
CA GLN A 253 28.08 -24.48 -5.02
C GLN A 253 29.32 -23.77 -5.57
N GLN A 254 29.17 -22.90 -6.56
CA GLN A 254 30.28 -22.17 -7.17
C GLN A 254 30.29 -20.72 -6.68
N TYR A 255 31.40 -20.33 -6.06
CA TYR A 255 31.56 -19.00 -5.48
C TYR A 255 33.00 -18.48 -5.56
N ASP A 256 33.14 -17.16 -5.50
CA ASP A 256 34.43 -16.47 -5.52
C ASP A 256 35.12 -16.46 -4.14
N SER A 257 36.24 -15.74 -4.01
CA SER A 257 36.96 -15.59 -2.73
C SER A 257 36.15 -14.91 -1.63
N GLU A 258 35.02 -14.30 -1.96
CA GLU A 258 34.14 -13.56 -1.06
C GLU A 258 32.85 -14.33 -0.77
N ASN A 259 32.74 -15.57 -1.27
CA ASN A 259 31.54 -16.41 -1.22
C ASN A 259 30.34 -15.83 -1.97
N LEU A 260 30.57 -15.09 -3.05
CA LEU A 260 29.53 -14.63 -3.98
C LEU A 260 29.42 -15.58 -5.17
N PRO A 261 28.22 -15.80 -5.74
CA PRO A 261 28.01 -16.80 -6.77
C PRO A 261 28.74 -16.45 -8.07
N LEU A 262 29.29 -17.47 -8.73
CA LEU A 262 29.96 -17.36 -10.02
C LEU A 262 29.48 -18.43 -10.99
N GLY A 263 29.76 -18.25 -12.28
CA GLY A 263 29.61 -19.30 -13.29
C GLY A 263 28.20 -19.88 -13.37
N GLU A 264 28.10 -21.21 -13.34
CA GLU A 264 26.84 -21.94 -13.48
C GLU A 264 25.88 -21.67 -12.33
N SER A 265 26.40 -21.45 -11.11
CA SER A 265 25.57 -21.11 -9.95
C SER A 265 24.85 -19.77 -10.12
N SER A 266 25.52 -18.78 -10.72
CA SER A 266 24.86 -17.50 -11.02
C SER A 266 23.73 -17.67 -12.03
N ALA A 267 23.90 -18.52 -13.05
CA ALA A 267 22.87 -18.77 -14.06
C ALA A 267 21.69 -19.56 -13.46
N ALA A 268 21.97 -20.57 -12.63
CA ALA A 268 20.96 -21.36 -11.94
C ALA A 268 20.11 -20.48 -11.02
N LEU A 269 20.74 -19.61 -10.22
CA LEU A 269 20.03 -18.67 -9.33
C LEU A 269 19.09 -17.76 -10.13
N THR A 270 19.56 -17.16 -11.23
CA THR A 270 18.72 -16.30 -12.08
C THR A 270 17.53 -17.08 -12.63
N GLN A 271 17.77 -18.22 -13.28
CA GLN A 271 16.71 -19.04 -13.87
C GLN A 271 15.66 -19.49 -12.85
N PHE A 272 16.11 -19.91 -11.66
CA PHE A 272 15.19 -20.35 -10.61
C PHE A 272 14.40 -19.19 -10.03
N THR A 273 15.04 -18.02 -9.84
CA THR A 273 14.38 -16.79 -9.39
C THR A 273 13.29 -16.36 -10.36
N ASP A 274 13.59 -16.31 -11.66
CA ASP A 274 12.61 -15.96 -12.70
C ASP A 274 11.42 -16.93 -12.70
N GLY A 275 11.71 -18.23 -12.53
CA GLY A 275 10.69 -19.27 -12.44
C GLY A 275 9.80 -19.18 -11.19
N LEU A 276 10.32 -18.67 -10.07
CA LEU A 276 9.52 -18.39 -8.87
C LEU A 276 8.69 -17.11 -9.03
N CYS A 277 9.27 -16.03 -9.57
CA CYS A 277 8.54 -14.80 -9.86
C CYS A 277 7.36 -15.05 -10.79
N ALA A 278 7.55 -15.81 -11.87
CA ALA A 278 6.48 -16.20 -12.78
C ALA A 278 5.41 -17.09 -12.14
N ALA A 279 5.77 -17.87 -11.11
CA ALA A 279 4.82 -18.76 -10.42
C ALA A 279 3.83 -18.03 -9.51
N VAL A 280 4.20 -16.84 -9.05
CA VAL A 280 3.38 -16.01 -8.16
C VAL A 280 2.88 -14.75 -8.83
N GLU A 281 3.10 -14.59 -10.14
CA GLU A 281 2.65 -13.42 -10.88
C GLU A 281 1.15 -13.20 -10.68
N GLY A 282 0.79 -11.98 -10.30
CA GLY A 282 -0.58 -11.62 -9.97
C GLY A 282 -1.01 -11.91 -8.54
N ASP A 283 -0.33 -12.77 -7.78
CA ASP A 283 -0.67 -13.08 -6.37
C ASP A 283 0.52 -12.90 -5.40
N GLY A 284 1.62 -12.38 -5.90
CA GLY A 284 2.78 -12.01 -5.11
C GLY A 284 3.83 -11.27 -5.93
N VAL A 285 4.85 -10.80 -5.22
CA VAL A 285 5.95 -10.03 -5.78
C VAL A 285 7.23 -10.34 -5.01
N MET A 286 8.35 -10.43 -5.73
CA MET A 286 9.68 -10.40 -5.10
C MET A 286 10.10 -8.94 -4.97
N VAL A 287 10.36 -8.48 -3.76
CA VAL A 287 10.70 -7.08 -3.49
C VAL A 287 12.19 -6.86 -3.25
N ALA A 288 12.90 -7.92 -2.85
CA ALA A 288 14.34 -7.90 -2.64
C ALA A 288 14.95 -9.30 -2.81
N HIS A 289 16.25 -9.34 -3.05
CA HIS A 289 17.05 -10.51 -2.80
C HIS A 289 18.40 -10.13 -2.20
N THR A 290 18.90 -10.97 -1.29
CA THR A 290 20.18 -10.79 -0.62
C THR A 290 21.08 -11.97 -0.92
N THR A 291 22.39 -11.75 -0.99
CA THR A 291 23.38 -12.81 -1.23
C THR A 291 24.50 -12.67 -0.22
N PHE A 292 24.68 -13.70 0.60
CA PHE A 292 25.61 -13.67 1.73
C PHE A 292 26.06 -15.10 2.07
N LYS A 293 27.38 -15.29 2.24
CA LYS A 293 27.99 -16.56 2.71
C LYS A 293 27.49 -17.83 2.00
N GLY A 294 27.51 -17.86 0.67
CA GLY A 294 27.15 -19.06 -0.09
C GLY A 294 25.64 -19.30 -0.25
N GLU A 295 24.80 -18.35 0.17
CA GLU A 295 23.35 -18.44 0.08
C GLU A 295 22.75 -17.17 -0.54
N ARG A 296 21.69 -17.33 -1.33
CA ARG A 296 20.81 -16.24 -1.78
C ARG A 296 19.46 -16.37 -1.09
N THR A 297 19.00 -15.29 -0.44
CA THR A 297 17.63 -15.20 0.07
C THR A 297 16.80 -14.33 -0.87
N LEU A 298 15.70 -14.86 -1.37
CA LEU A 298 14.68 -14.12 -2.12
C LEU A 298 13.57 -13.71 -1.16
N HIS A 299 13.20 -12.44 -1.17
CA HIS A 299 12.21 -11.85 -0.28
C HIS A 299 10.91 -11.62 -1.06
N PHE A 300 9.96 -12.54 -0.91
CA PHE A 300 8.63 -12.44 -1.51
C PHE A 300 7.62 -11.91 -0.51
N TYR A 301 6.67 -11.12 -1.00
CA TYR A 301 5.39 -10.87 -0.35
C TYR A 301 4.30 -11.44 -1.24
N VAL A 302 3.41 -12.23 -0.67
CA VAL A 302 2.30 -12.88 -1.39
C VAL A 302 0.98 -12.62 -0.66
N ASP A 303 -0.13 -12.78 -1.39
CA ASP A 303 -1.47 -12.73 -0.80
C ASP A 303 -1.70 -13.98 0.08
N ALA A 304 -1.94 -13.79 1.37
CA ALA A 304 -2.17 -14.88 2.34
C ALA A 304 -3.37 -15.77 2.00
N GLU A 305 -4.36 -15.25 1.27
CA GLU A 305 -5.57 -15.97 0.89
C GLU A 305 -5.44 -16.68 -0.47
N SER A 306 -4.29 -16.51 -1.14
CA SER A 306 -3.99 -17.14 -2.44
C SER A 306 -3.23 -18.48 -2.31
N GLY A 307 -3.05 -19.16 -3.45
CA GLY A 307 -2.19 -20.35 -3.55
C GLY A 307 -0.69 -20.05 -3.67
N ALA A 308 -0.29 -18.78 -3.76
CA ALA A 308 1.07 -18.38 -4.14
C ALA A 308 2.16 -18.94 -3.22
N ARG A 309 1.90 -18.99 -1.90
CA ARG A 309 2.81 -19.64 -0.93
C ARG A 309 3.07 -21.10 -1.31
N ALA A 310 2.02 -21.86 -1.58
CA ALA A 310 2.13 -23.28 -1.90
C ALA A 310 2.86 -23.50 -3.23
N GLU A 311 2.62 -22.62 -4.22
CA GLU A 311 3.35 -22.61 -5.48
C GLU A 311 4.86 -22.42 -5.28
N LEU A 312 5.28 -21.44 -4.46
CA LEU A 312 6.70 -21.25 -4.10
C LEU A 312 7.28 -22.49 -3.43
N GLU A 313 6.62 -23.00 -2.38
CA GLU A 313 7.08 -24.16 -1.60
C GLU A 313 7.19 -25.44 -2.46
N SER A 314 6.27 -25.64 -3.41
CA SER A 314 6.26 -26.81 -4.30
C SER A 314 7.46 -26.88 -5.26
N ARG A 315 8.08 -25.73 -5.55
CA ARG A 315 9.21 -25.60 -6.48
C ARG A 315 10.56 -25.76 -5.81
N LEU A 316 10.67 -25.56 -4.50
CA LEU A 316 11.92 -25.68 -3.75
C LEU A 316 12.67 -27.00 -3.99
N PRO A 317 12.01 -28.18 -4.07
CA PRO A 317 12.70 -29.45 -4.37
C PRO A 317 13.36 -29.52 -5.74
N GLN A 318 13.06 -28.60 -6.66
CA GLN A 318 13.63 -28.53 -8.01
C GLN A 318 14.99 -27.81 -8.02
N TRP A 319 15.37 -27.14 -6.92
CA TRP A 319 16.69 -26.53 -6.78
C TRP A 319 17.78 -27.59 -6.75
N ASN A 320 18.79 -27.46 -7.61
CA ASN A 320 19.81 -28.49 -7.84
C ASN A 320 21.18 -28.17 -7.22
N GLU A 321 21.38 -26.98 -6.65
CA GLU A 321 22.65 -26.58 -6.04
C GLU A 321 22.70 -26.79 -4.52
N GLY A 322 21.66 -27.36 -3.92
CA GLY A 322 21.63 -27.73 -2.51
C GLY A 322 20.22 -27.87 -1.99
N VAL A 323 20.04 -27.77 -0.67
CA VAL A 323 18.71 -27.86 -0.06
C VAL A 323 18.12 -26.46 0.04
N ALA A 324 17.18 -26.15 -0.85
CA ALA A 324 16.37 -24.94 -0.75
C ALA A 324 15.41 -25.03 0.46
N SER A 325 15.13 -23.89 1.08
CA SER A 325 14.18 -23.81 2.20
C SER A 325 13.36 -22.53 2.14
N SER A 326 12.24 -22.49 2.87
CA SER A 326 11.43 -21.30 3.04
C SER A 326 11.19 -20.97 4.52
N HIS A 327 11.05 -19.69 4.80
CA HIS A 327 10.49 -19.17 6.03
C HIS A 327 9.27 -18.31 5.70
N VAL A 328 8.21 -18.44 6.50
CA VAL A 328 6.92 -17.78 6.22
C VAL A 328 6.43 -17.09 7.48
N GLN A 329 6.02 -15.83 7.34
CA GLN A 329 5.50 -15.01 8.43
C GLN A 329 4.43 -14.04 7.90
N LEU A 330 3.38 -13.80 8.67
CA LEU A 330 2.45 -12.71 8.39
C LEU A 330 3.15 -11.38 8.68
N ASP A 331 3.22 -10.50 7.69
CA ASP A 331 3.91 -9.21 7.76
C ASP A 331 3.27 -8.18 6.84
N GLN A 332 2.18 -7.57 7.31
CA GLN A 332 1.43 -6.54 6.58
C GLN A 332 2.20 -5.20 6.47
N GLY A 333 3.20 -4.99 7.33
CA GLY A 333 3.95 -3.73 7.43
C GLY A 333 5.28 -3.74 6.67
N PHE A 334 5.63 -4.85 6.03
CA PHE A 334 6.92 -5.07 5.39
C PHE A 334 8.12 -4.93 6.35
N ALA A 335 7.91 -5.27 7.62
CA ALA A 335 8.94 -5.17 8.66
C ALA A 335 10.16 -6.07 8.38
N GLU A 336 9.96 -7.23 7.74
CA GLU A 336 11.01 -8.22 7.44
C GLU A 336 11.99 -7.76 6.35
N VAL A 337 11.70 -6.66 5.65
CA VAL A 337 12.59 -6.10 4.61
C VAL A 337 12.95 -4.63 4.85
N ALA A 338 12.45 -4.02 5.92
CA ALA A 338 12.65 -2.58 6.19
C ALA A 338 14.14 -2.20 6.31
N ASP A 339 14.97 -3.09 6.84
CA ASP A 339 16.42 -2.88 6.99
C ASP A 339 17.22 -3.07 5.69
N LEU A 340 16.60 -3.62 4.65
CA LEU A 340 17.22 -3.75 3.33
C LEU A 340 17.27 -2.41 2.59
N GLU A 341 16.35 -1.49 2.92
CA GLU A 341 16.31 -0.12 2.42
C GLU A 341 17.25 0.82 3.18
N LEU A 342 17.27 0.66 4.51
CA LEU A 342 17.94 1.56 5.43
C LEU A 342 19.43 1.20 5.49
N ARG A 343 20.25 1.83 4.64
CA ARG A 343 21.65 2.25 4.88
C ARG A 343 22.40 2.56 3.59
#